data_AF-A0A352Z5X3-F1
#
_entry.id   AF-A0A352Z5X3-F1
#
_cell.length_a   1.000
_cell.length_b   1.000
_cell.length_c   1.000
_cell.angle_alpha   90.00
_cell.angle_beta   90.00
_cell.angle_gamma   90.00
#
_symmetry.space_group_name_H-M   'P 1'
#
loop_
_entity.id
_entity.type
_entity.pdbx_description
1 polymer ?
#
loop_
_entity_poly.entity_id
_entity_poly.type
_entity_poly.pdbx_seq_one_letter_code
_entity_poly.pdbx_strand_id
1 'polypeptide(L)'
;MYNGEVWMNREIFREYDIRGTVDRDLTDDVVLNIGRAFATYMFERKKRVASIGRDCRLSSGHLRDLIVKGMTEGGLEVIDLGIVPTGLFYFSLF
;
A
#
# COMPACT_ATOMS: atom_id res chain seq x y z
N MET A 1 -22.88 14.10 -9.36
CA MET A 1 -22.98 13.36 -8.09
C MET A 1 -22.32 12.01 -8.32
N TYR A 2 -21.12 11.80 -7.78
CA TYR A 2 -20.44 10.51 -7.82
C TYR A 2 -21.11 9.63 -6.76
N ASN A 3 -21.73 8.52 -7.17
CA ASN A 3 -22.08 7.45 -6.24
C ASN A 3 -20.78 6.99 -5.60
N GLY A 4 -20.71 6.91 -4.26
CA GLY A 4 -19.49 6.67 -3.48
C GLY A 4 -18.79 5.32 -3.67
N GLU A 5 -18.88 4.72 -4.86
CA GLU A 5 -18.10 3.57 -5.27
C GLU A 5 -16.74 4.03 -5.81
N VAL A 6 -15.68 3.65 -5.12
CA VAL A 6 -14.31 3.81 -5.61
C VAL A 6 -14.12 2.85 -6.79
N TRP A 7 -13.98 3.39 -7.99
CA TRP A 7 -13.64 2.59 -9.16
C TRP A 7 -12.18 2.15 -9.09
N MET A 8 -11.93 0.85 -9.23
CA MET A 8 -10.59 0.25 -9.20
C MET A 8 -10.35 -0.57 -10.46
N ASN A 9 -9.36 -0.16 -11.25
CA ASN A 9 -8.93 -0.87 -12.44
C ASN A 9 -8.36 -2.25 -12.04
N ARG A 10 -8.99 -3.35 -12.46
CA ARG A 10 -8.56 -4.71 -12.10
C ARG A 10 -7.21 -5.10 -12.71
N GLU A 11 -6.84 -4.50 -13.83
CA GLU A 11 -5.59 -4.81 -14.54
C GLU A 11 -4.33 -4.38 -13.77
N ILE A 12 -4.48 -3.60 -12.69
CA ILE A 12 -3.35 -3.28 -11.81
C ILE A 12 -2.87 -4.48 -11.01
N PHE A 13 -3.74 -5.47 -10.76
CA PHE A 13 -3.39 -6.70 -10.04
C PHE A 13 -2.78 -7.68 -11.01
N ARG A 14 -1.46 -7.73 -11.05
CA ARG A 14 -0.69 -8.60 -11.95
C ARG A 14 -0.35 -9.91 -11.24
N GLU A 15 0.36 -10.77 -11.95
CA GLU A 15 0.73 -12.11 -11.46
C GLU A 15 1.54 -12.09 -10.15
N TYR A 16 2.40 -11.08 -9.97
CA TYR A 16 3.34 -11.03 -8.83
C TYR A 16 3.30 -9.74 -8.01
N ASP A 17 2.64 -8.69 -8.50
CA ASP A 17 2.57 -7.39 -7.82
C ASP A 17 1.37 -6.55 -8.28
N ILE A 18 1.19 -5.40 -7.62
CA ILE A 18 0.23 -4.37 -8.04
C ILE A 18 1.01 -3.30 -8.79
N ARG A 19 0.62 -3.00 -10.03
CA ARG A 19 1.32 -2.00 -10.85
C ARG A 19 0.40 -1.29 -11.83
N GLY A 20 0.34 0.03 -11.71
CA GLY A 20 -0.44 0.92 -12.57
C GLY A 20 0.23 2.28 -12.75
N THR A 21 -0.39 3.15 -13.54
CA THR A 21 0.02 4.55 -13.70
C THR A 21 -0.57 5.40 -12.58
N VAL A 22 0.25 6.27 -11.98
CA VAL A 22 -0.15 7.22 -10.93
C VAL A 22 -1.27 8.14 -11.44
N ASP A 23 -2.19 8.54 -10.57
CA ASP A 23 -3.37 9.39 -10.83
C ASP A 23 -4.43 8.81 -11.78
N ARG A 24 -4.09 7.80 -12.59
CA ARG A 24 -5.04 7.10 -13.46
C ARG A 24 -5.51 5.77 -12.87
N ASP A 25 -4.55 4.91 -12.55
CA ASP A 25 -4.81 3.55 -12.05
C ASP A 25 -4.58 3.47 -10.53
N LEU A 26 -3.54 4.18 -10.05
CA LEU A 26 -3.18 4.28 -8.63
C LEU A 26 -3.63 5.65 -8.09
N THR A 27 -4.94 5.85 -8.03
CA THR A 27 -5.54 7.05 -7.41
C THR A 27 -5.45 6.97 -5.89
N ASP A 28 -5.63 8.11 -5.21
CA ASP A 28 -5.55 8.19 -3.75
C ASP A 28 -6.47 7.19 -3.04
N ASP A 29 -7.73 7.10 -3.48
CA ASP A 29 -8.72 6.17 -2.91
C ASP A 29 -8.35 4.71 -3.16
N VAL A 30 -7.80 4.38 -4.33
CA VAL A 30 -7.36 3.01 -4.66
C VAL A 30 -6.20 2.61 -3.74
N VAL A 31 -5.22 3.49 -3.59
CA VAL A 31 -4.00 3.24 -2.80
C VAL A 31 -4.34 3.13 -1.31
N LEU A 32 -5.22 3.99 -0.81
CA LEU A 32 -5.74 3.92 0.55
C LEU A 32 -6.47 2.59 0.81
N ASN A 33 -7.33 2.17 -0.13
CA ASN A 33 -8.06 0.92 -0.01
C ASN A 33 -7.16 -0.31 -0.12
N ILE A 34 -6.07 -0.27 -0.89
CA ILE A 34 -5.04 -1.32 -0.89
C ILE A 34 -4.41 -1.43 0.51
N GLY A 35 -4.06 -0.31 1.15
CA GLY A 35 -3.53 -0.31 2.52
C GLY A 35 -4.50 -0.94 3.53
N ARG A 36 -5.79 -0.59 3.46
CA ARG A 36 -6.84 -1.18 4.30
C ARG A 36 -7.03 -2.67 4.04
N ALA A 37 -7.06 -3.08 2.76
CA ALA A 37 -7.18 -4.48 2.37
C ALA A 37 -5.98 -5.31 2.87
N PHE A 38 -4.77 -4.77 2.77
CA PHE A 38 -3.57 -5.41 3.31
C PHE A 38 -3.64 -5.56 4.83
N ALA A 39 -4.11 -4.55 5.55
CA ALA A 39 -4.33 -4.67 6.99
C ALA A 39 -5.30 -5.80 7.34
N THR A 40 -6.48 -5.85 6.72
CA THR A 40 -7.44 -6.94 6.91
C THR A 40 -6.81 -8.31 6.65
N TYR A 41 -6.08 -8.45 5.53
CA TYR A 41 -5.40 -9.70 5.17
C TYR A 41 -4.36 -10.15 6.21
N MET A 42 -3.62 -9.20 6.79
CA MET A 42 -2.64 -9.46 7.84
C MET A 42 -3.30 -9.79 9.18
N PHE A 43 -4.42 -9.14 9.49
CA PHE A 43 -5.18 -9.40 10.71
C PHE A 43 -5.71 -10.82 10.79
N GLU A 44 -6.26 -11.34 9.68
CA GLU A 44 -6.71 -12.73 9.53
C GLU A 44 -5.58 -13.73 9.79
N ARG A 45 -4.34 -13.34 9.49
CA ARG A 45 -3.11 -14.13 9.71
C ARG A 45 -2.49 -13.92 11.08
N LYS A 46 -3.17 -13.23 12.00
CA LYS A 46 -2.68 -12.90 13.35
C LYS A 46 -1.37 -12.11 13.34
N LYS A 47 -1.08 -11.39 12.27
CA LYS A 47 0.03 -10.42 12.20
C LYS A 47 -0.50 -9.03 12.56
N ARG A 48 0.33 -8.21 13.22
CA ARG A 48 -0.04 -6.87 13.73
C ARG A 48 0.94 -5.78 13.36
N VAL A 49 2.18 -6.15 13.05
CA VAL A 49 3.23 -5.21 12.66
C VAL A 49 3.58 -5.48 11.19
N ALA A 50 3.86 -4.43 10.43
CA ALA A 50 4.28 -4.54 9.03
C ALA A 50 5.35 -3.48 8.70
N SER A 51 6.39 -3.90 7.99
CA SER A 51 7.38 -2.98 7.44
C SER A 51 6.84 -2.34 6.15
N ILE A 52 7.19 -1.08 5.91
CA ILE A 52 7.01 -0.40 4.63
C ILE A 52 8.32 0.25 4.19
N GLY A 53 8.58 0.22 2.90
CA GLY A 53 9.71 0.88 2.28
C GLY A 53 9.36 1.31 0.87
N ARG A 54 10.09 2.27 0.33
CA ARG A 54 9.83 2.80 -1.02
C ARG A 54 11.11 3.08 -1.79
N ASP A 55 10.99 3.12 -3.11
CA ASP A 55 12.03 3.64 -3.99
C ASP A 55 12.01 5.19 -4.06
N CYS A 56 12.83 5.75 -4.95
CA CYS A 56 13.00 7.19 -5.13
C CYS A 56 12.11 7.83 -6.21
N ARG A 57 11.01 7.20 -6.65
CA ARG A 57 10.10 7.87 -7.60
C ARG A 57 9.43 9.08 -6.96
N LEU A 58 9.10 10.07 -7.78
CA LEU A 58 8.45 11.31 -7.35
C LEU A 58 7.12 11.05 -6.62
N SER A 59 6.36 10.06 -7.08
CA SER A 59 5.10 9.65 -6.46
C SER A 59 5.26 8.88 -5.16
N SER A 60 6.44 8.32 -4.88
CA SER A 60 6.61 7.34 -3.80
C SER A 60 6.35 7.92 -2.40
N GLY A 61 6.62 9.21 -2.18
CA GLY A 61 6.31 9.87 -0.91
C GLY A 61 4.80 9.90 -0.63
N HIS A 62 4.02 10.46 -1.56
CA HIS A 62 2.57 10.57 -1.46
C HIS A 62 1.88 9.21 -1.34
N LEU A 63 2.25 8.26 -2.21
CA LEU A 63 1.66 6.91 -2.17
C LEU A 63 1.99 6.17 -0.86
N ARG A 64 3.18 6.36 -0.30
CA ARG A 64 3.54 5.83 1.01
C ARG A 64 2.59 6.37 2.07
N ASP A 65 2.37 7.69 2.12
CA ASP A 65 1.54 8.30 3.16
C ASP A 65 0.10 7.75 3.12
N LEU A 66 -0.45 7.54 1.92
CA LEU A 66 -1.77 6.93 1.73
C LEU A 66 -1.83 5.46 2.15
N ILE A 67 -0.84 4.65 1.76
CA ILE A 67 -0.78 3.23 2.16
C ILE A 67 -0.65 3.11 3.68
N VAL A 68 0.25 3.88 4.30
CA VAL A 68 0.45 3.88 5.77
C VAL A 68 -0.84 4.27 6.47
N LYS A 69 -1.54 5.30 5.99
CA LYS A 69 -2.86 5.67 6.51
C LYS A 69 -3.85 4.50 6.44
N GLY A 70 -3.96 3.83 5.29
CA GLY A 70 -4.86 2.69 5.14
C GLY A 70 -4.50 1.52 6.05
N MET A 71 -3.21 1.23 6.19
CA MET A 71 -2.71 0.16 7.07
C MET A 71 -3.00 0.45 8.55
N THR A 72 -2.73 1.68 8.98
CA THR A 72 -2.91 2.11 10.38
C THR A 72 -4.38 2.25 10.77
N GLU A 73 -5.24 2.76 9.89
CA GLU A 73 -6.71 2.73 10.07
C GLU A 73 -7.25 1.30 10.20
N GLY A 74 -6.61 0.35 9.49
CA GLY A 74 -6.89 -1.08 9.62
C GLY A 74 -6.31 -1.73 10.87
N GLY A 75 -5.59 -0.99 11.72
CA GLY A 75 -5.06 -1.44 13.01
C GLY A 75 -3.65 -2.03 12.97
N LEU A 76 -2.92 -1.93 11.85
CA LEU A 76 -1.51 -2.35 11.80
C LEU A 76 -0.60 -1.31 12.44
N GLU A 77 0.40 -1.79 13.18
CA GLU A 77 1.59 -1.02 13.53
C GLU A 77 2.55 -1.03 12.32
N VAL A 78 2.97 0.16 11.88
CA VAL A 78 3.78 0.30 10.67
C VAL A 78 5.19 0.73 11.02
N ILE A 79 6.18 -0.05 10.59
CA ILE A 79 7.61 0.30 10.65
C ILE A 79 8.02 0.86 9.29
N ASP A 80 8.24 2.17 9.21
CA ASP A 80 8.67 2.81 7.97
C ASP A 80 10.20 2.90 7.87
N LEU A 81 10.74 2.25 6.84
CA LEU A 81 12.17 2.23 6.54
C LEU A 81 12.61 3.43 5.68
N GLY A 82 11.66 4.19 5.13
CA GLY A 82 11.93 5.30 4.22
C GLY A 82 12.35 4.84 2.82
N ILE A 83 13.34 5.53 2.24
CA ILE A 83 13.86 5.22 0.90
C ILE A 83 14.91 4.12 1.02
N VAL A 84 14.58 2.92 0.54
CA VAL A 84 15.45 1.76 0.63
C VAL A 84 15.38 0.90 -0.64
N PRO A 85 16.46 0.18 -1.02
CA PRO A 85 16.38 -0.84 -2.04
C PRO A 85 15.44 -1.97 -1.62
N THR A 86 14.81 -2.64 -2.59
CA THR A 86 13.91 -3.78 -2.34
C THR A 86 14.56 -4.89 -1.52
N GLY A 87 15.86 -5.14 -1.70
CA GLY A 87 16.59 -6.15 -0.91
C GLY A 87 16.64 -5.83 0.59
N LEU A 88 16.84 -4.55 0.95
CA LEU A 88 16.81 -4.11 2.36
C LEU A 88 15.38 -4.15 2.92
N PHE A 89 14.40 -3.80 2.10
CA PHE A 89 13.00 -3.97 2.49
C PHE A 89 12.68 -5.44 2.81
N TYR A 90 13.09 -6.39 1.96
CA TYR A 90 12.87 -7.82 2.22
C TYR A 90 13.61 -8.32 3.47
N PHE A 91 14.81 -7.82 3.76
CA PHE A 91 15.53 -8.15 4.98
C PHE A 91 14.77 -7.75 6.27
N SER A 92 13.92 -6.72 6.20
CA SER A 92 13.16 -6.20 7.34
C SER A 92 11.88 -6.99 7.69
N LEU A 93 11.50 -7.99 6.89
CA LEU A 93 10.23 -8.72 7.07
C LEU A 93 10.36 -9.72 8.23
N PHE A 94 9.33 -9.82 9.09
CA PHE A 94 9.30 -10.65 10.31
C PHE A 94 8.01 -11.50 10.48
#